data_AF-F4X697-F1
#
_entry.id   AF-F4X697-F1
#
_cell.length_a   1.000
_cell.length_b   1.000
_cell.length_c   1.000
_cell.angle_alpha   90.00
_cell.angle_beta   90.00
_cell.angle_gamma   90.00
#
_symmetry.space_group_name_H-M   'P 1'
#
loop_
_entity.id
_entity.type
_entity.pdbx_description
1 polymer ?
#
loop_
_entity_poly.entity_id
_entity_poly.type
_entity_poly.pdbx_seq_one_letter_code
_entity_poly.pdbx_strand_id
1 'polypeptide(L)'
;LLLDTGATLILIKVGNLKAETLIREKPMALTGMTDQVKTIGKIRARTGRLGDKEIRHTMYIVKDDFPVDYKGILGIDFLQKQN
;
A
#
# COMPACT_ATOMS: atom_id res chain seq x y z
N LEU A 1 -2.31 5.58 -8.73
CA LEU A 1 -2.63 4.33 -8.01
C LEU A 1 -3.90 3.78 -8.62
N LEU A 2 -4.06 2.46 -8.68
CA LEU A 2 -5.32 1.84 -9.09
C LEU A 2 -6.25 1.75 -7.87
N LEU A 3 -7.49 2.20 -7.98
CA LEU A 3 -8.50 1.90 -6.97
C LEU A 3 -9.09 0.52 -7.28
N ASP A 4 -8.95 -0.42 -6.35
CA ASP A 4 -9.41 -1.80 -6.52
C ASP A 4 -10.22 -2.24 -5.30
N THR A 5 -11.53 -2.40 -5.47
CA THR A 5 -12.44 -2.85 -4.41
C THR A 5 -12.30 -4.34 -4.10
N GLY A 6 -11.66 -5.12 -4.97
CA GLY A 6 -11.28 -6.52 -4.70
C GLY A 6 -10.05 -6.63 -3.80
N ALA A 7 -9.25 -5.57 -3.69
CA ALA A 7 -8.09 -5.52 -2.81
C ALA A 7 -8.46 -5.01 -1.41
N THR A 8 -8.01 -5.73 -0.38
CA THR A 8 -8.22 -5.30 1.01
C THR A 8 -7.24 -4.22 1.45
N LEU A 9 -6.03 -4.21 0.87
CA LEU A 9 -4.89 -3.45 1.40
C LEU A 9 -4.41 -2.41 0.39
N ILE A 10 -3.83 -1.32 0.91
CA ILE A 10 -3.00 -0.42 0.09
C ILE A 10 -1.65 -1.08 -0.20
N LEU A 11 -1.31 -1.22 -1.47
CA LEU A 11 0.00 -1.67 -1.96
C LEU A 11 0.71 -0.52 -2.69
N ILE A 12 2.02 -0.38 -2.52
CA ILE A 12 2.83 0.56 -3.29
C ILE A 12 4.17 -0.06 -3.68
N LYS A 13 4.58 0.16 -4.93
CA LYS A 13 5.87 -0.31 -5.45
C LYS A 13 7.00 0.50 -4.83
N VAL A 14 8.08 -0.17 -4.43
CA VAL A 14 9.22 0.42 -3.69
C VAL A 14 9.89 1.57 -4.45
N GLY A 15 9.98 1.51 -5.78
CA GLY A 15 10.55 2.56 -6.61
C GLY A 15 9.74 3.87 -6.62
N ASN A 16 8.54 3.89 -6.02
CA ASN A 16 7.75 5.10 -5.81
C ASN A 16 7.95 5.75 -4.43
N LEU A 17 8.79 5.15 -3.57
CA LEU A 17 9.15 5.73 -2.29
C LEU A 17 10.38 6.65 -2.43
N LYS A 18 10.47 7.66 -1.56
CA LYS A 18 11.72 8.42 -1.44
C LYS A 18 12.80 7.52 -0.82
N ALA A 19 14.06 7.70 -1.21
CA ALA A 19 15.17 6.84 -0.78
C ALA A 19 15.32 6.76 0.75
N GLU A 20 15.03 7.85 1.45
CA GLU A 20 15.08 7.97 2.91
C GLU A 20 13.86 7.39 3.65
N THR A 21 12.88 6.83 2.92
CA THR A 21 11.66 6.29 3.53
C THR A 21 11.98 5.05 4.36
N LEU A 22 11.83 5.16 5.68
CA LEU A 22 12.01 4.02 6.59
C LEU A 22 10.86 3.00 6.41
N ILE A 23 11.17 1.87 5.79
CA ILE A 23 10.26 0.73 5.69
C ILE A 23 10.41 -0.12 6.95
N ARG A 24 9.32 -0.39 7.65
CA ARG A 24 9.33 -1.39 8.72
C ARG A 24 9.26 -2.77 8.07
N GLU A 25 10.39 -3.48 8.07
CA GLU A 25 10.50 -4.85 7.56
C GLU A 25 9.62 -5.80 8.38
N LYS A 26 8.41 -6.02 7.86
CA LYS A 26 7.46 -7.01 8.36
C LYS A 26 6.77 -7.64 7.14
N PRO A 27 7.47 -8.52 6.41
CA PRO A 27 6.93 -9.17 5.23
C PRO A 27 5.62 -9.90 5.54
N MET A 28 4.70 -9.83 4.59
CA MET A 28 3.42 -10.54 4.63
C MET A 28 3.22 -11.21 3.28
N ALA A 29 2.76 -12.46 3.28
CA ALA A 29 2.34 -13.13 2.06
C ALA A 29 1.01 -12.52 1.57
N LEU A 30 0.95 -12.18 0.29
CA LEU A 30 -0.27 -11.76 -0.38
C LEU A 30 -0.99 -12.99 -0.95
N THR A 31 -2.31 -12.98 -0.89
CA THR A 31 -3.18 -14.00 -1.47
C THR A 31 -4.05 -13.39 -2.56
N GLY A 32 -4.54 -14.19 -3.50
CA GLY A 32 -5.31 -13.70 -4.65
C GLY A 32 -4.46 -13.36 -5.88
N MET A 33 -3.21 -13.84 -5.90
CA MET A 33 -2.35 -13.83 -7.08
C MET A 33 -1.96 -15.26 -7.44
N THR A 34 -1.63 -15.50 -8.71
CA THR A 34 -1.18 -16.82 -9.20
C THR A 34 0.12 -17.26 -8.52
N ASP A 35 1.07 -16.33 -8.36
CA ASP A 35 2.34 -16.59 -7.72
C ASP A 35 2.33 -16.19 -6.24
N GLN A 36 3.18 -16.84 -5.46
CA GLN A 36 3.38 -16.49 -4.06
C GLN A 36 4.17 -15.18 -3.94
N VAL A 37 3.47 -14.07 -3.77
CA VAL A 37 4.09 -12.76 -3.57
C VAL A 37 4.18 -12.43 -2.08
N LYS A 38 5.34 -11.88 -1.66
CA LYS A 38 5.52 -11.32 -0.31
C LYS A 38 5.80 -9.82 -0.41
N THR A 39 5.26 -9.07 0.55
CA THR A 39 5.60 -7.66 0.72
C THR A 39 7.01 -7.53 1.31
N ILE A 40 7.69 -6.42 1.04
CA ILE A 40 8.96 -6.04 1.68
C ILE A 40 8.71 -5.65 3.13
N GLY A 41 7.60 -4.95 3.38
CA GLY A 41 7.22 -4.49 4.69
C GLY A 41 6.07 -3.50 4.61
N LYS A 42 6.03 -2.56 5.54
CA LYS A 42 4.99 -1.53 5.59
C LYS A 42 5.50 -0.19 6.05
N ILE A 43 4.80 0.85 5.62
CA ILE A 43 4.97 2.23 6.09
C ILE A 43 3.64 2.73 6.65
N ARG A 44 3.71 3.75 7.51
CA ARG A 44 2.53 4.51 7.93
C ARG A 44 2.62 5.90 7.32
N ALA A 45 1.81 6.15 6.30
CA ALA A 45 1.81 7.39 5.55
C ALA A 45 0.61 8.26 5.93
N ARG A 46 0.84 9.56 6.02
CA ARG A 46 -0.23 10.56 6.07
C ARG A 46 -0.76 10.77 4.65
N THR A 47 -2.07 10.63 4.45
CA THR A 47 -2.68 10.74 3.11
C THR A 47 -3.63 11.92 2.97
N GLY A 48 -3.94 12.61 4.07
CA GLY A 48 -4.90 13.71 4.04
C GLY A 48 -5.29 14.19 5.43
N ARG A 49 -6.33 15.03 5.46
CA ARG A 49 -7.02 15.49 6.66
C ARG A 49 -8.53 15.41 6.43
N LEU A 50 -9.28 15.03 7.45
CA LEU A 50 -10.74 15.12 7.50
C LEU A 50 -11.09 16.05 8.66
N GLY A 51 -11.46 17.29 8.33
CA GLY A 51 -11.46 18.39 9.31
C GLY A 51 -10.08 18.56 9.95
N ASP A 52 -10.03 18.56 11.28
CA ASP A 52 -8.78 18.69 12.05
C ASP A 52 -8.04 17.35 12.24
N LYS A 53 -8.63 16.23 11.82
CA LYS A 53 -8.04 14.90 12.01
C LYS A 53 -7.13 14.53 10.87
N GLU A 54 -5.87 14.24 11.20
CA GLU A 54 -4.92 13.69 10.25
C GLU A 54 -5.25 12.22 9.94
N ILE A 55 -5.46 11.91 8.65
CA ILE A 55 -5.69 10.55 8.21
C ILE A 55 -4.36 9.88 7.91
N ARG A 56 -4.11 8.77 8.60
CA ARG A 56 -2.94 7.91 8.39
C ARG A 56 -3.37 6.54 7.89
N HIS A 57 -2.68 6.07 6.87
CA HIS A 57 -2.85 4.73 6.33
C HIS A 57 -1.60 3.89 6.48
N THR A 58 -1.81 2.60 6.63
CA THR A 58 -0.73 1.62 6.53
C THR A 58 -0.66 1.22 5.07
N MET A 59 0.49 1.40 4.45
CA MET A 59 0.73 0.99 3.07
C MET A 59 1.75 -0.16 3.09
N TYR A 60 1.49 -1.21 2.34
CA TYR A 60 2.40 -2.34 2.20
C TYR A 60 3.27 -2.16 0.97
N ILE A 61 4.55 -2.43 1.13
CA ILE A 61 5.53 -2.18 0.07
C ILE A 61 5.77 -3.48 -0.70
N VAL A 62 5.70 -3.40 -2.02
CA VAL A 62 6.03 -4.49 -2.95
C VAL A 62 7.20 -4.08 -3.85
N LYS A 63 7.84 -5.06 -4.47
CA LYS A 63 8.89 -4.81 -5.46
C LYS A 63 8.33 -4.17 -6.73
N ASP A 64 9.19 -3.59 -7.56
CA ASP A 64 8.78 -2.91 -8.79
C ASP A 64 8.31 -3.89 -9.89
N ASP A 65 8.77 -5.14 -9.83
CA ASP A 65 8.34 -6.27 -10.67
C ASP A 65 6.96 -6.83 -10.30
N PHE A 66 6.30 -6.27 -9.27
CA PHE A 66 4.93 -6.65 -8.92
C PHE A 66 4.00 -6.50 -10.14
N PRO A 67 3.18 -7.53 -10.47
CA PRO A 67 2.51 -7.68 -11.76
C PRO A 67 1.25 -6.80 -11.88
N VAL A 68 1.45 -5.49 -11.74
CA VAL A 68 0.46 -4.43 -11.91
C VAL A 68 1.14 -3.25 -12.57
N ASP A 69 0.56 -2.72 -13.64
CA ASP A 69 1.16 -1.62 -14.41
C ASP A 69 1.17 -0.28 -13.66
N TYR A 70 0.32 -0.16 -12.64
CA TYR A 70 0.23 1.04 -11.80
C TYR A 70 1.33 1.09 -10.73
N LYS A 71 1.56 2.30 -10.20
CA LYS A 71 2.46 2.56 -9.06
C LYS A 71 2.12 1.77 -7.78
N GLY A 72 0.91 1.23 -7.70
CA GLY A 72 0.35 0.57 -6.54
C GLY A 72 -1.17 0.48 -6.60
N ILE A 73 -1.76 -0.13 -5.58
CA ILE A 73 -3.20 -0.39 -5.41
C ILE A 73 -3.70 0.35 -4.17
N LEU A 74 -4.85 0.99 -4.27
CA LEU A 74 -5.65 1.46 -3.15
C LEU A 74 -6.78 0.45 -2.92
N GLY A 75 -6.69 -0.28 -1.81
CA GLY A 75 -7.74 -1.21 -1.39
C GLY A 75 -8.88 -0.51 -0.67
N ILE A 76 -9.86 -1.31 -0.25
CA ILE A 76 -11.03 -0.82 0.52
C ILE A 76 -10.66 -0.20 1.87
N ASP A 77 -9.53 -0.59 2.47
CA ASP A 77 -9.00 0.01 3.71
C ASP A 77 -8.70 1.52 3.56
N PHE A 78 -8.36 1.96 2.35
CA PHE A 78 -8.21 3.37 2.03
C PHE A 78 -9.55 4.10 2.14
N LEU A 79 -10.59 3.56 1.49
CA LEU A 79 -11.93 4.16 1.41
C LEU A 79 -12.62 4.21 2.76
N GLN A 80 -12.53 3.13 3.55
CA GLN A 80 -13.07 3.08 4.92
C GLN A 80 -12.47 4.18 5.81
N LYS A 81 -11.24 4.62 5.49
CA LYS A 81 -10.50 5.75 6.08
C LYS A 81 -11.10 7.14 5.88
N GLN A 82 -11.85 7.32 4.80
CA GLN A 82 -12.28 8.63 4.31
C GLN A 82 -13.73 8.96 4.64
N ASN A 83 -14.47 7.99 5.18
CA ASN A 83 -15.83 8.15 5.69
C ASN A 83 -15.79 8.42 7.20
#